data_AF-B1YCW9-F1
#
_entry.id   AF-B1YCW9-F1
#
_cell.length_a   1.000
_cell.length_b   1.000
_cell.length_c   1.000
_cell.angle_alpha   90.00
_cell.angle_beta   90.00
_cell.angle_gamma   90.00
#
_symmetry.space_group_name_H-M   'P 1'
#
loop_
_entity.id
_entity.type
_entity.pdbx_description
1 polymer ?
#
loop_
_entity_poly.entity_id
_entity_poly.type
_entity_poly.pdbx_seq_one_letter_code
_entity_poly.pdbx_strand_id
1 'polypeptide(L)'
;MDPVSSVEVPLRPFNGGHLVVKLSKPIYEMRFEELATLKKKIDSVIQAEKRELRPEGFNIYISDSEIHIIPRWCGDVNVAFFGGMKVIPQSREDLERLAREV
;
A
#
# COMPACT_ATOMS: atom_id res chain seq x y z
N MET A 1 11.19 -19.12 -2.18
CA MET A 1 10.79 -18.26 -3.31
C MET A 1 10.22 -17.00 -2.70
N ASP A 2 10.50 -15.84 -3.25
CA ASP A 2 9.93 -14.59 -2.73
C ASP A 2 8.41 -14.59 -2.98
N PRO A 3 7.56 -14.45 -1.93
CA PRO A 3 6.11 -14.34 -2.11
C PRO A 3 5.67 -13.04 -2.78
N VAL A 4 6.57 -12.06 -2.93
CA VAL A 4 6.28 -10.74 -3.50
C VAL A 4 6.92 -10.64 -4.88
N SER A 5 6.14 -10.23 -5.87
CA SER A 5 6.64 -9.97 -7.24
C SER A 5 7.07 -8.51 -7.41
N SER A 6 6.29 -7.56 -6.89
CA SER A 6 6.56 -6.13 -6.98
C SER A 6 5.81 -5.33 -5.90
N VAL A 7 6.26 -4.10 -5.66
CA VAL A 7 5.48 -3.07 -4.94
C VAL A 7 5.22 -1.93 -5.90
N GLU A 8 3.96 -1.58 -6.11
CA GLU A 8 3.54 -0.68 -7.18
C GLU A 8 2.60 0.42 -6.69
N VAL A 9 2.57 1.52 -7.44
CA VAL A 9 1.55 2.56 -7.29
C VAL A 9 0.37 2.20 -8.19
N PRO A 10 -0.85 2.01 -7.64
CA PRO A 10 -2.01 1.67 -8.45
C PRO A 10 -2.36 2.84 -9.37
N LEU A 11 -2.98 2.55 -10.53
CA LEU A 11 -3.39 3.58 -11.49
C LEU A 11 -4.31 4.66 -10.87
N ARG A 12 -5.11 4.27 -9.88
CA ARG A 12 -6.00 5.15 -9.12
C ARG A 12 -5.71 4.98 -7.62
N PRO A 13 -4.71 5.69 -7.06
CA PRO A 13 -4.45 5.65 -5.63
C PRO A 13 -5.64 6.23 -4.86
N PHE A 14 -5.81 5.77 -3.62
CA PHE A 14 -6.89 6.28 -2.76
C PHE A 14 -6.35 7.50 -2.03
N ASN A 15 -5.32 7.31 -1.21
CA ASN A 15 -4.57 8.40 -0.59
C ASN A 15 -3.15 8.47 -1.16
N GLY A 16 -2.45 9.56 -0.84
CA GLY A 16 -0.99 9.56 -0.91
C GLY A 16 -0.44 8.43 -0.04
N GLY A 17 0.59 7.75 -0.51
CA GLY A 17 1.12 6.50 0.07
C GLY A 17 0.39 5.22 -0.32
N HIS A 18 -0.74 5.25 -1.04
CA HIS A 18 -1.40 3.99 -1.45
C HIS A 18 -0.47 3.15 -2.34
N LEU A 19 0.05 2.05 -1.78
CA LEU A 19 0.91 1.08 -2.43
C LEU A 19 0.25 -0.29 -2.48
N VAL A 20 0.57 -1.03 -3.54
CA VAL A 20 0.08 -2.39 -3.76
C VAL A 20 1.26 -3.36 -3.81
N VAL A 21 1.27 -4.31 -2.89
CA VAL A 21 2.20 -5.45 -2.92
C VAL A 21 1.58 -6.52 -3.81
N LYS A 22 2.18 -6.77 -4.98
CA LYS A 22 1.79 -7.85 -5.89
C LYS A 22 2.43 -9.16 -5.42
N LEU A 23 1.64 -10.23 -5.40
CA LEU A 23 2.08 -11.54 -4.94
C LEU A 23 2.53 -12.40 -6.13
N SER A 24 3.54 -13.24 -5.90
CA SER A 24 4.05 -14.18 -6.91
C SER A 24 3.17 -15.41 -7.10
N LYS A 25 2.26 -15.67 -6.16
CA LYS A 25 1.23 -16.73 -6.19
C LYS A 25 0.05 -16.33 -5.29
N PRO A 26 -1.09 -17.03 -5.39
CA PRO A 26 -2.20 -16.86 -4.46
C PRO A 26 -1.83 -16.95 -2.98
N ILE A 27 -2.35 -16.03 -2.16
CA ILE A 27 -2.03 -16.00 -0.73
C ILE A 27 -2.46 -17.27 0.01
N TYR A 28 -3.55 -17.91 -0.41
CA TYR A 28 -4.05 -19.16 0.18
C TYR A 28 -3.24 -20.40 -0.21
N GLU A 29 -2.33 -20.29 -1.18
CA GLU A 29 -1.39 -21.35 -1.58
C GLU A 29 0.00 -21.18 -0.93
N MET A 30 0.18 -20.14 -0.12
CA MET A 30 1.47 -19.85 0.51
C MET A 30 1.73 -20.74 1.72
N ARG A 31 2.99 -21.17 1.85
CA ARG A 31 3.47 -21.83 3.06
C ARG A 31 3.73 -20.81 4.17
N PHE A 32 3.84 -21.28 5.42
CA PHE A 32 4.08 -20.41 6.57
C PHE A 32 5.33 -19.53 6.44
N GLU A 33 6.41 -20.06 5.86
CA GLU A 33 7.66 -19.30 5.66
C GLU A 33 7.49 -18.19 4.61
N GLU A 34 6.63 -18.42 3.62
CA GLU A 34 6.27 -17.43 2.60
C GLU A 34 5.39 -16.35 3.22
N LEU A 35 4.39 -16.71 4.02
CA LEU A 35 3.58 -15.75 4.78
C LEU A 35 4.41 -14.89 5.75
N ALA A 36 5.40 -15.49 6.42
CA ALA A 36 6.32 -14.75 7.29
C ALA A 36 7.17 -13.74 6.50
N THR A 37 7.61 -14.10 5.30
CA THR A 37 8.36 -13.20 4.41
C THR A 37 7.47 -12.08 3.88
N LEU A 38 6.24 -12.40 3.49
CA LEU A 38 5.23 -11.43 3.08
C LEU A 38 4.93 -10.42 4.20
N LYS A 39 4.76 -10.89 5.44
CA LYS A 39 4.56 -10.01 6.61
C LYS A 39 5.73 -9.05 6.80
N LYS A 40 6.98 -9.51 6.65
CA LYS A 40 8.17 -8.63 6.71
C LYS A 40 8.14 -7.55 5.63
N LYS A 41 7.67 -7.88 4.41
CA LYS A 41 7.51 -6.89 3.34
C LYS A 41 6.44 -5.86 3.69
N ILE A 42 5.27 -6.30 4.17
CA ILE A 42 4.19 -5.40 4.61
C ILE A 42 4.69 -4.47 5.73
N ASP A 43 5.44 -5.00 6.71
CA ASP A 43 6.03 -4.18 7.77
C ASP A 43 6.98 -3.12 7.19
N SER A 44 7.85 -3.49 6.23
CA SER A 44 8.79 -2.56 5.56
C SER A 44 8.05 -1.36 4.94
N VAL A 45 6.98 -1.66 4.18
CA VAL A 45 6.13 -0.62 3.56
C VAL A 45 5.53 0.29 4.63
N ILE A 46 4.90 -0.28 5.65
CA ILE A 46 4.28 0.49 6.74
C ILE A 46 5.31 1.36 7.47
N GLN A 47 6.53 0.87 7.70
CA GLN A 47 7.57 1.67 8.36
C GLN A 47 8.07 2.83 7.50
N ALA A 48 8.21 2.62 6.19
CA ALA A 48 8.55 3.69 5.27
C ALA A 48 7.46 4.77 5.23
N GLU A 49 6.19 4.36 5.13
CA GLU A 49 5.06 5.29 5.17
C GLU A 49 4.95 6.04 6.50
N LYS A 50 5.20 5.36 7.63
CA LYS A 50 5.26 6.01 8.96
C LYS A 50 6.33 7.08 9.04
N ARG A 51 7.50 6.84 8.46
CA ARG A 51 8.63 7.76 8.46
C ARG A 51 8.36 8.99 7.59
N GLU A 52 7.88 8.77 6.37
CA GLU A 52 7.75 9.82 5.35
C GLU A 52 6.42 10.59 5.45
N LEU A 53 5.31 9.88 5.69
CA LEU A 53 3.96 10.45 5.59
C LEU A 53 3.28 10.66 6.95
N ARG A 54 3.75 9.98 8.00
CA ARG A 54 3.20 10.04 9.37
C ARG A 54 1.67 9.84 9.42
N PRO A 55 1.12 8.75 8.86
CA PRO A 55 -0.29 8.43 8.98
C PRO A 55 -0.70 8.07 10.41
N GLU A 56 -1.96 8.31 10.71
CA GLU A 56 -2.59 7.99 11.99
C GLU A 56 -3.07 6.52 12.03
N GLY A 57 -3.22 5.89 10.87
CA GLY A 57 -3.61 4.49 10.75
C GLY A 57 -3.44 3.95 9.33
N PHE A 58 -3.82 2.69 9.15
CA PHE A 58 -3.76 2.01 7.85
C PHE A 58 -5.02 1.17 7.64
N ASN A 59 -5.50 1.14 6.41
CA ASN A 59 -6.35 0.04 5.93
C ASN A 59 -5.50 -0.88 5.07
N ILE A 60 -5.62 -2.19 5.35
CA ILE A 60 -4.94 -3.23 4.58
C ILE A 60 -6.03 -4.10 3.97
N TYR A 61 -6.11 -4.10 2.65
CA TYR A 61 -7.01 -4.97 1.91
C TYR A 61 -6.18 -6.07 1.24
N ILE A 62 -6.54 -7.32 1.53
CA ILE A 62 -5.86 -8.50 1.02
C ILE A 62 -6.81 -9.20 0.06
N SER A 63 -6.37 -9.34 -1.18
CA SER A 63 -6.99 -10.19 -2.19
C SER A 63 -6.14 -11.45 -2.42
N ASP A 64 -6.54 -12.27 -3.38
CA ASP A 64 -5.81 -13.46 -3.81
C ASP A 64 -4.33 -13.13 -4.14
N SER A 65 -4.11 -12.14 -5.00
CA SER A 65 -2.81 -11.85 -5.60
C SER A 65 -2.27 -10.44 -5.30
N GLU A 66 -3.01 -9.62 -4.55
CA GLU A 66 -2.66 -8.23 -4.27
C GLU A 66 -2.97 -7.84 -2.84
N ILE A 67 -2.05 -7.10 -2.20
CA ILE A 67 -2.27 -6.47 -0.90
C ILE A 67 -2.15 -4.97 -1.04
N HIS A 68 -3.26 -4.28 -0.81
CA HIS A 68 -3.32 -2.83 -0.81
C HIS A 68 -3.04 -2.32 0.61
N ILE A 69 -2.06 -1.42 0.73
CA ILE A 69 -1.73 -0.73 1.97
C ILE A 69 -2.09 0.73 1.76
N ILE A 70 -3.06 1.21 2.54
CA ILE A 70 -3.65 2.54 2.39
C ILE A 70 -3.46 3.30 3.70
N PRO A 71 -2.54 4.28 3.76
CA PRO A 71 -2.36 5.12 4.94
C PRO A 71 -3.57 6.05 5.12
N ARG A 72 -3.92 6.34 6.37
CA ARG A 72 -5.14 7.08 6.75
C ARG A 72 -4.81 8.24 7.70
N TRP A 73 -5.60 9.29 7.58
CA TRP A 73 -5.61 10.45 8.48
C TRP A 73 -7.05 10.86 8.79
N CYS A 74 -7.26 11.47 9.96
CA CYS A 74 -8.49 12.19 10.25
C CYS A 74 -8.73 13.27 9.18
N GLY A 75 -9.89 13.21 8.51
CA GLY A 75 -10.25 14.17 7.45
C GLY A 75 -9.63 13.92 6.08
N ASP A 76 -9.03 12.74 5.84
CA ASP A 76 -8.50 12.37 4.51
C ASP A 76 -9.58 12.20 3.42
N VAL A 77 -10.85 12.17 3.83
CA VAL A 77 -12.03 12.32 2.97
C VAL A 77 -12.68 13.66 3.28
N ASN A 78 -12.79 14.51 2.27
CA ASN A 78 -13.37 15.86 2.39
C ASN A 78 -14.66 15.99 1.56
N VAL A 79 -15.26 17.18 1.57
CA VAL A 79 -16.54 17.45 0.89
C VAL A 79 -16.53 17.15 -0.62
N ALA A 80 -15.38 17.24 -1.30
CA ALA A 80 -15.27 16.93 -2.73
C ALA A 80 -15.60 15.46 -3.03
N PHE A 81 -15.44 14.59 -2.04
CA PHE A 81 -15.75 13.16 -2.16
C PHE A 81 -17.23 12.91 -2.44
N PHE A 82 -18.13 13.75 -1.92
CA PHE A 82 -19.56 13.67 -2.23
C PHE A 82 -19.86 13.99 -3.70
N GLY A 83 -18.97 14.71 -4.39
CA GLY A 83 -19.02 14.93 -5.84
C GLY A 83 -18.31 13.83 -6.66
N GLY A 84 -17.91 12.72 -6.03
CA GLY A 84 -17.16 11.65 -6.71
C GLY A 84 -15.69 12.00 -6.99
N MET A 85 -15.15 13.06 -6.38
CA MET A 85 -13.78 13.51 -6.57
C MET A 85 -12.96 13.34 -5.28
N LYS A 86 -11.71 12.88 -5.41
CA LYS A 86 -10.78 12.83 -4.27
C LYS A 86 -9.48 13.53 -4.65
N VAL A 87 -9.10 14.52 -3.85
CA VAL A 87 -7.85 15.26 -4.03
C VAL A 87 -6.74 14.50 -3.32
N ILE A 88 -5.65 14.23 -4.04
CA ILE A 88 -4.46 13.55 -3.50
C ILE A 88 -3.28 14.53 -3.64
N PRO A 89 -2.79 15.13 -2.54
CA PRO A 89 -1.74 16.14 -2.58
C PRO A 89 -0.35 15.51 -2.66
N GLN A 90 -0.15 14.56 -3.58
CA GLN A 90 1.13 13.87 -3.81
C GLN A 90 1.24 13.47 -5.28
N SER A 91 2.43 13.67 -5.87
CA SER A 91 2.69 13.24 -7.24
C SER A 91 2.84 11.72 -7.33
N ARG A 92 2.65 11.16 -8.52
CA ARG A 92 2.88 9.73 -8.75
C ARG A 92 4.37 9.39 -8.62
N GLU A 93 5.22 10.29 -9.09
CA GLU A 93 6.67 10.16 -9.06
C GLU A 93 7.20 10.05 -7.62
N ASP A 94 6.63 10.81 -6.68
CA ASP A 94 6.97 10.71 -5.26
C ASP A 94 6.57 9.35 -4.66
N LEU A 95 5.40 8.82 -5.06
CA LEU A 95 4.93 7.51 -4.65
C LEU A 95 5.82 6.39 -5.21
N GLU A 96 6.24 6.50 -6.47
CA GLU A 96 7.15 5.54 -7.10
C GLU A 96 8.56 5.58 -6.50
N ARG A 97 9.01 6.74 -6.01
CA ARG A 97 10.24 6.83 -5.19
C ARG A 97 10.08 6.02 -3.91
N LEU A 98 8.99 6.23 -3.17
CA LEU A 98 8.71 5.48 -1.94
C LEU A 98 8.63 3.96 -2.19
N ALA A 99 7.96 3.53 -3.26
CA ALA A 99 7.82 2.12 -3.62
C ALA A 99 9.17 1.42 -3.92
N ARG A 100 10.18 2.16 -4.38
CA ARG A 100 11.52 1.62 -4.66
C ARG A 100 12.40 1.47 -3.42
N GLU A 101 12.05 2.15 -2.33
CA GLU A 101 12.82 2.14 -1.08
C GLU A 101 12.43 0.99 -0.14
N VAL A 102 11.35 0.27 -0.45
CA VAL A 102 10.72 -0.74 0.42
C VAL A 102 10.92 -2.16 -0.05
#